data_AF-A0A2K0TY08-F1
#
_entry.id   AF-A0A2K0TY08-F1
#
_cell.length_a   1.000
_cell.length_b   1.000
_cell.length_c   1.000
_cell.angle_alpha   90.00
_cell.angle_beta   90.00
_cell.angle_gamma   90.00
#
_symmetry.space_group_name_H-M   'P 1'
#
loop_
_entity.id
_entity.type
_entity.pdbx_description
1 polymer ?
#
loop_
_entity_poly.entity_id
_entity_poly.type
_entity_poly.pdbx_seq_one_letter_code
_entity_poly.pdbx_strand_id
1 'polypeptide(L)'
;MSSTITKCSSDINRGPSETETDMMEDKHEPRASFLSLPTEIHLQISKLLIYPDALSLKYTNRYFHSFVDTDVDLKVEWLIERRRLHLECPNNGRCDLGTDLRFCRGSVA
;
A
#
# COMPACT_ATOMS: atom_id res chain seq x y z
N MET A 1 -43.08 10.13 -22.61
CA MET A 1 -41.94 10.10 -23.54
C MET A 1 -40.71 9.78 -22.70
N SER A 2 -40.43 8.49 -22.55
CA SER A 2 -39.28 7.98 -21.78
C SER A 2 -38.05 7.95 -22.69
N SER A 3 -36.90 8.39 -22.18
CA SER A 3 -35.61 8.08 -22.80
C SER A 3 -34.66 7.54 -21.74
N THR A 4 -34.35 6.27 -21.99
CA THR A 4 -33.56 5.32 -21.20
C THR A 4 -32.08 5.64 -21.31
N ILE A 5 -31.36 5.53 -20.19
CA ILE A 5 -29.89 5.54 -20.16
C ILE A 5 -29.39 4.21 -20.75
N THR A 6 -28.71 4.33 -21.88
CA THR A 6 -27.95 3.26 -22.55
C THR A 6 -26.75 2.85 -21.69
N LYS A 7 -26.69 1.58 -21.31
CA LYS A 7 -25.48 0.92 -20.79
C LYS A 7 -24.96 0.00 -21.88
N CYS A 8 -23.78 0.30 -22.44
CA CYS A 8 -23.11 -0.57 -23.40
C CYS A 8 -22.14 -1.53 -22.69
N SER A 9 -22.20 -2.78 -23.13
CA SER A 9 -21.47 -3.98 -22.70
C SER A 9 -19.95 -3.91 -22.80
N SER A 10 -19.29 -4.80 -22.05
CA SER A 10 -18.35 -5.72 -22.68
C SER A 10 -18.57 -7.13 -22.11
N ASP A 11 -18.99 -8.02 -23.01
CA ASP A 11 -19.23 -9.44 -22.79
C ASP A 11 -17.90 -10.21 -22.71
N ILE A 12 -17.80 -11.17 -21.79
CA ILE A 12 -16.93 -12.33 -21.96
C ILE A 12 -17.75 -13.58 -21.66
N ASN A 13 -17.88 -14.40 -22.70
CA ASN A 13 -18.78 -15.52 -22.85
C ASN A 13 -18.53 -16.66 -21.86
N ARG A 14 -19.63 -17.24 -21.37
CA ARG A 14 -19.70 -18.53 -20.65
C ARG A 14 -20.16 -19.60 -21.64
N GLY A 15 -19.36 -20.66 -21.81
CA GLY A 15 -19.68 -21.87 -22.57
C GLY A 15 -18.89 -23.09 -22.04
N PRO A 16 -19.35 -24.34 -22.26
CA PRO A 16 -19.38 -25.36 -21.21
C PRO A 16 -18.32 -26.47 -21.27
N SER A 17 -18.24 -27.15 -20.12
CA SER A 17 -17.63 -28.42 -19.66
C SER A 17 -17.21 -29.49 -20.68
N GLU A 18 -16.28 -30.34 -20.18
CA GLU A 18 -15.74 -31.64 -20.67
C GLU A 18 -14.39 -31.46 -21.37
N THR A 19 -13.25 -31.98 -20.90
CA THR A 19 -12.96 -33.28 -20.29
C THR A 19 -11.72 -33.23 -19.38
N GLU A 20 -11.59 -34.26 -18.54
CA GLU A 20 -10.35 -34.78 -17.95
C GLU A 20 -9.79 -34.09 -16.68
N THR A 21 -10.11 -34.74 -15.56
CA THR A 21 -9.37 -34.74 -14.31
C THR A 21 -7.87 -34.94 -14.54
N ASP A 22 -7.10 -33.88 -14.35
CA ASP A 22 -5.69 -33.99 -14.01
C ASP A 22 -5.50 -33.40 -12.60
N MET A 23 -5.52 -34.30 -11.60
CA MET A 23 -5.17 -33.96 -10.23
C MET A 23 -3.65 -33.79 -10.14
N MET A 24 -3.15 -32.68 -10.69
CA MET A 24 -1.80 -32.23 -10.37
C MET A 24 -1.86 -31.63 -8.97
N GLU A 25 -1.43 -32.42 -7.98
CA GLU A 25 -1.03 -31.93 -6.68
C GLU A 25 0.10 -30.92 -6.91
N ASP A 26 -0.27 -29.64 -6.99
CA ASP A 26 0.64 -28.51 -7.02
C ASP A 26 1.40 -28.52 -5.71
N LYS A 27 2.56 -29.19 -5.72
CA LYS A 27 3.58 -29.06 -4.69
C LYS A 27 4.16 -27.66 -4.82
N HIS A 28 3.35 -26.66 -4.47
CA HIS A 28 3.77 -25.29 -4.38
C HIS A 28 4.76 -25.24 -3.21
N GLU A 29 6.05 -25.31 -3.53
CA GLU A 29 7.12 -24.98 -2.59
C GLU A 29 6.71 -23.70 -1.87
N PRO A 30 6.80 -23.64 -0.52
CA PRO A 30 6.31 -22.50 0.23
C PRO A 30 6.96 -21.24 -0.33
N ARG A 31 6.15 -20.39 -0.99
CA ARG A 31 6.66 -19.12 -1.52
C ARG A 31 7.28 -18.38 -0.35
N ALA A 32 8.55 -17.99 -0.49
CA ALA A 32 9.24 -17.20 0.52
C ALA A 32 8.36 -16.00 0.90
N SER A 33 7.90 -16.00 2.15
CA SER A 33 7.03 -14.93 2.66
C SER A 33 7.92 -13.83 3.22
N PHE A 34 7.48 -12.58 3.12
CA PHE A 34 8.18 -11.48 3.78
C PHE A 34 8.46 -11.78 5.26
N LEU A 35 7.47 -12.35 5.97
CA LEU A 35 7.58 -12.72 7.38
C LEU A 35 8.54 -13.88 7.68
N SER A 36 9.01 -14.60 6.65
CA SER A 36 10.02 -15.65 6.80
C SER A 36 11.46 -15.10 6.88
N LEU A 37 11.64 -13.80 6.63
CA LEU A 37 12.93 -13.15 6.79
C LEU A 37 13.30 -12.99 8.28
N PRO A 38 14.60 -13.01 8.63
CA PRO A 38 15.05 -12.68 9.99
C PRO A 38 14.66 -11.25 10.39
N THR A 39 14.41 -11.02 11.67
CA THR A 39 14.09 -9.69 12.24
C THR A 39 15.10 -8.61 11.84
N GLU A 40 16.40 -8.94 11.78
CA GLU A 40 17.42 -7.98 11.36
C GLU A 40 17.14 -7.44 9.95
N ILE A 41 16.69 -8.29 9.03
CA ILE A 41 16.35 -7.87 7.68
C ILE A 41 15.11 -6.98 7.70
N HIS A 42 14.09 -7.30 8.51
CA HIS A 42 12.93 -6.41 8.69
C HIS A 42 13.32 -5.02 9.20
N LEU A 43 14.25 -4.95 10.17
CA LEU A 43 14.75 -3.70 10.73
C LEU A 43 15.54 -2.88 9.71
N GLN A 44 16.35 -3.53 8.87
CA GLN A 44 17.06 -2.83 7.79
C GLN A 44 16.08 -2.31 6.74
N ILE A 45 15.09 -3.11 6.35
CA ILE A 45 14.06 -2.69 5.40
C ILE A 45 13.29 -1.48 5.95
N SER A 46 12.86 -1.51 7.21
CA SER A 46 12.09 -0.39 7.78
C SER A 46 12.84 0.94 7.79
N LYS A 47 14.18 0.92 7.87
CA LYS A 47 15.03 2.13 7.82
C LYS A 47 15.17 2.75 6.43
N LEU A 48 14.84 1.99 5.38
CA LEU A 48 14.98 2.43 3.98
C LEU A 48 13.67 2.95 3.38
N LEU A 49 12.56 2.85 4.12
CA LEU A 49 11.25 3.24 3.62
C LEU A 49 11.01 4.74 3.78
N ILE A 50 10.44 5.35 2.74
CA ILE A 50 9.88 6.70 2.84
C ILE A 50 8.63 6.70 3.71
N TYR A 51 8.25 7.86 4.23
CA TYR A 51 7.13 8.00 5.18
C TYR A 51 5.85 7.22 4.80
N PRO A 52 5.27 7.34 3.58
CA PRO A 52 4.04 6.62 3.24
C PRO A 52 4.18 5.10 3.30
N ASP A 53 5.34 4.58 2.90
CA ASP A 53 5.60 3.14 2.85
C ASP A 53 5.90 2.60 4.24
N ALA A 54 6.67 3.33 5.04
CA ALA A 54 6.94 3.02 6.45
C ALA A 54 5.62 2.98 7.24
N LEU A 55 4.76 3.98 7.05
CA LEU A 55 3.44 4.03 7.67
C LEU A 55 2.59 2.85 7.27
N SER A 56 2.57 2.51 5.98
CA SER A 56 1.83 1.36 5.47
C SER A 56 2.33 0.07 6.12
N LEU A 57 3.64 -0.15 6.16
CA LEU A 57 4.25 -1.33 6.80
C LEU A 57 3.88 -1.42 8.29
N LYS A 58 4.00 -0.31 9.02
CA LYS A 58 3.67 -0.20 10.45
C LYS A 58 2.26 -0.68 10.76
N TYR A 59 1.29 -0.38 9.89
CA TYR A 59 -0.12 -0.74 10.08
C TYR A 59 -0.54 -2.06 9.42
N THR A 60 0.37 -2.83 8.81
CA THR A 60 0.03 -4.16 8.27
C THR A 60 -0.12 -5.24 9.34
N ASN A 61 0.71 -5.21 10.39
CA ASN A 61 0.75 -6.23 11.44
C ASN A 61 1.29 -5.63 12.75
N ARG A 62 0.80 -6.11 13.89
CA ARG A 62 1.30 -5.77 15.24
C ARG A 62 2.82 -5.94 15.37
N TYR A 63 3.40 -6.94 14.71
CA TYR A 63 4.85 -7.14 14.70
C TYR A 63 5.59 -5.91 14.15
N PHE A 64 5.21 -5.40 12.98
CA PHE A 64 5.83 -4.20 12.40
C PHE A 64 5.49 -2.95 13.20
N HIS A 65 4.28 -2.86 13.74
CA HIS A 65 3.86 -1.73 14.56
C HIS A 65 4.75 -1.51 15.79
N SER A 66 5.44 -2.54 16.31
CA SER A 66 6.27 -2.39 17.49
C SER A 66 7.64 -1.75 17.24
N PHE A 67 8.11 -1.71 15.98
CA PHE A 67 9.46 -1.22 15.68
C PHE A 67 9.57 -0.32 14.44
N VAL A 68 8.57 -0.29 13.56
CA VAL A 68 8.61 0.60 12.40
C VAL A 68 8.35 2.04 12.86
N ASP A 69 9.34 2.88 12.62
CA ASP A 69 9.35 4.27 13.02
C ASP A 69 8.75 5.17 11.91
N THR A 70 7.91 6.11 12.31
CA THR A 70 7.23 7.09 11.44
C THR A 70 7.31 8.50 12.06
N ASP A 71 8.46 8.78 12.67
CA ASP A 71 8.75 10.03 13.33
C ASP A 71 8.72 11.27 12.42
N VAL A 72 8.76 12.44 13.07
CA VAL A 72 8.65 13.75 12.42
C VAL A 72 9.71 13.94 11.33
N ASP A 73 10.94 13.47 11.56
CA ASP A 73 12.04 13.64 10.61
C ASP A 73 11.73 12.97 9.27
N LEU A 74 11.17 11.76 9.30
CA LEU A 74 10.79 11.03 8.09
C LEU A 74 9.67 11.74 7.31
N LYS A 75 8.71 12.36 8.01
CA LYS A 75 7.65 13.18 7.40
C LYS A 75 8.23 14.43 6.74
N VAL A 76 9.17 15.09 7.41
CA VAL A 76 9.84 16.31 6.92
C VAL A 76 10.67 15.98 5.69
N GLU A 77 11.48 14.92 5.74
CA GLU A 77 12.30 14.47 4.60
C GLU A 77 11.41 14.17 3.39
N TRP A 78 10.31 13.44 3.59
CA TRP A 78 9.34 13.18 2.53
C TRP A 78 8.72 14.46 1.93
N LEU A 79 8.37 15.46 2.75
CA LEU A 79 7.86 16.75 2.27
C LEU A 79 8.92 17.54 1.49
N ILE A 80 10.17 17.53 1.95
CA ILE A 80 11.29 18.18 1.25
C ILE A 80 11.47 17.57 -0.13
N GLU A 81 11.51 16.24 -0.22
CA GLU A 81 11.72 15.55 -1.50
C GLU A 81 10.55 15.77 -2.47
N ARG A 82 9.30 15.75 -1.98
CA ARG A 82 8.14 16.12 -2.82
C ARG A 82 8.24 17.53 -3.37
N ARG A 83 8.65 18.51 -2.55
CA ARG A 83 8.83 19.89 -2.99
C ARG A 83 9.96 20.02 -4.01
N ARG A 84 11.06 19.27 -3.83
CA ARG A 84 12.18 19.20 -4.79
C ARG A 84 11.73 18.68 -6.15
N LEU A 85 10.82 17.71 -6.15
CA LEU A 85 10.23 17.12 -7.36
C LEU A 85 9.03 17.92 -7.91
N HIS A 86 8.72 19.09 -7.34
CA HIS A 86 7.55 19.90 -7.70
C HIS A 86 6.22 19.13 -7.66
N LEU A 87 6.13 18.15 -6.77
CA LEU A 87 4.90 17.43 -6.49
C LEU A 87 4.03 18.20 -5.51
N GLU A 88 2.72 17.99 -5.60
CA GLU A 88 1.80 18.59 -4.63
C GLU A 88 2.11 18.10 -3.21
N CYS A 89 2.15 19.03 -2.27
CA CYS A 89 2.34 18.74 -0.85
C CYS A 89 0.99 18.86 -0.14
N PRO A 90 0.70 18.00 0.85
CA PRO A 90 -0.53 18.09 1.61
C PRO A 90 -0.59 19.44 2.35
N ASN A 91 -1.43 20.36 1.86
CA ASN A 91 -1.46 21.74 2.35
C ASN A 91 -2.84 22.41 2.25
N ASN A 92 -3.94 21.66 2.07
CA ASN A 92 -5.29 22.24 2.11
C ASN A 92 -5.72 22.69 3.54
N GLY A 93 -4.77 22.86 4.48
CA GLY A 93 -4.98 23.25 5.87
C GLY A 93 -3.67 23.26 6.68
N ARG A 94 -3.74 23.09 8.01
CA ARG A 94 -2.56 22.89 8.87
C ARG A 94 -2.07 21.45 8.77
N CYS A 95 -0.88 21.23 8.21
CA CYS A 95 -0.18 19.94 8.31
C CYS A 95 0.48 19.86 9.69
N ASP A 96 -0.03 18.99 10.57
CA ASP A 96 0.55 18.76 11.90
C ASP A 96 1.40 17.50 11.86
N LEU A 97 2.71 17.69 12.07
CA LEU A 97 3.73 16.64 12.03
C LEU A 97 3.67 15.72 13.27
N GLY A 98 2.99 16.14 14.33
CA GLY A 98 3.04 15.50 15.65
C GLY A 98 2.49 14.07 15.71
N THR A 99 1.54 13.70 14.84
CA THR A 99 1.08 12.30 14.75
C THR A 99 0.73 11.92 13.32
N ASP A 100 0.86 10.63 12.99
CA ASP A 100 0.51 10.10 11.66
C ASP A 100 -0.96 10.40 11.31
N LEU A 101 -1.88 10.27 12.28
CA LEU A 101 -3.29 10.57 12.08
C LEU A 101 -3.52 12.02 11.68
N ARG A 102 -2.83 12.98 12.32
CA ARG A 102 -2.99 14.40 11.99
C ARG A 102 -2.29 14.75 10.69
N PHE A 103 -1.15 14.14 10.41
CA PHE A 103 -0.42 14.33 9.17
C PHE A 103 -1.22 13.84 7.96
N CYS A 104 -1.79 12.63 8.02
CA CYS A 104 -2.59 12.04 6.94
C CYS A 104 -3.93 12.75 6.71
N ARG A 105 -4.39 13.62 7.62
CA ARG A 105 -5.58 14.46 7.41
C ARG A 105 -5.30 15.68 6.53
N GLY A 106 -4.04 16.04 6.32
CA GLY A 106 -3.69 16.97 5.26
C GLY A 106 -3.88 16.27 3.92
N SER A 107 -4.99 16.52 3.22
CA SER A 107 -5.12 16.03 1.85
C SER A 107 -4.19 16.81 0.91
N VAL A 108 -3.59 16.08 -0.04
CA VAL A 108 -3.13 16.63 -1.33
C VAL A 108 -4.38 16.92 -2.18
N ALA A 109 -4.38 18.02 -2.95
CA ALA A 109 -5.56 18.45 -3.71
C ALA A 109 -5.69 17.67 -5.03
#